data_AF-A0A9D6W253-F1
#
_entry.id   AF-A0A9D6W253-F1
#
_cell.length_a   1.000
_cell.length_b   1.000
_cell.length_c   1.000
_cell.angle_alpha   90.00
_cell.angle_beta   90.00
_cell.angle_gamma   90.00
#
_symmetry.space_group_name_H-M   'P 1'
#
loop_
_entity.id
_entity.type
_entity.pdbx_description
1 polymer ?
#
loop_
_entity_poly.entity_id
_entity_poly.type
_entity_poly.pdbx_seq_one_letter_code
_entity_poly.pdbx_strand_id
1 'polypeptide(L)'
;MMRLGLLVLLLVAGCRGKHHVVLDDWVPPPDAGVGSGGREDAGEEPLVPGVAGDGGESETARDGVRDAGDEAGGEEAEDSSEGEAGPEAGEEGEGGVEAPAMPDGYGVVERADDGTVAVPAENRERGTRPGPESAEALAHALLAAIAAGDPGMAVGTVFPLEAFEVLKDLPDPAAYRQRMVRWYEEDVQAERERIGEADDLTFDRLQFGYCTWQDEHTEGNLLPYWSCRHNKLYARADGRPVTIEIHALINWGTNWYIAHLGPVRR
;
A
#
# COMPACT_ATOMS: atom_id res chain seq x y z
N MET A 1 -25.86 39.51 55.30
CA MET A 1 -26.95 38.85 54.55
C MET A 1 -26.33 38.10 53.39
N MET A 2 -26.19 36.78 53.52
CA MET A 2 -25.64 35.88 52.51
C MET A 2 -26.71 35.53 51.47
N ARG A 3 -26.35 35.50 50.17
CA ARG A 3 -27.10 34.72 49.17
C ARG A 3 -26.12 33.89 48.35
N LEU A 4 -26.10 32.59 48.71
CA LEU A 4 -25.63 31.48 47.90
C LEU A 4 -26.39 31.46 46.57
N GLY A 5 -25.67 31.44 45.45
CA GLY A 5 -26.21 31.25 44.10
C GLY A 5 -25.71 29.93 43.53
N LEU A 6 -26.64 28.98 43.49
CA LEU A 6 -26.63 27.59 43.03
C LEU A 6 -25.79 27.28 41.77
N LEU A 7 -24.89 26.30 41.92
CA LEU A 7 -24.14 25.61 40.86
C LEU A 7 -25.07 24.58 40.20
N VAL A 8 -25.30 24.68 38.88
CA VAL A 8 -26.00 23.64 38.10
C VAL A 8 -24.94 22.82 37.36
N LEU A 9 -24.65 21.63 37.90
CA LEU A 9 -23.86 20.60 37.23
C LEU A 9 -24.81 19.83 36.30
N LEU A 10 -24.69 20.01 35.00
CA LEU A 10 -25.38 19.20 33.99
C LEU A 10 -24.44 18.06 33.57
N LEU A 11 -24.66 16.89 34.18
CA LEU A 11 -24.07 15.61 33.80
C LEU A 11 -24.80 15.11 32.55
N VAL A 12 -24.17 15.19 31.38
CA VAL A 12 -24.62 14.50 30.17
C VAL A 12 -23.89 13.16 30.11
N ALA A 13 -24.55 12.11 30.62
CA ALA A 13 -24.15 10.73 30.40
C ALA A 13 -24.64 10.31 29.01
N GLY A 14 -23.80 10.49 27.99
CA GLY A 14 -24.03 9.97 26.64
C GLY A 14 -23.52 8.53 26.53
N CYS A 15 -24.45 7.60 26.30
CA CYS A 15 -24.17 6.18 26.05
C CYS A 15 -23.25 6.02 24.83
N ARG A 16 -21.99 5.61 25.04
CA ARG A 16 -21.11 5.09 23.98
C ARG A 16 -21.55 3.66 23.63
N GLY A 17 -22.32 3.51 22.56
CA GLY A 17 -22.53 2.21 21.91
C GLY A 17 -21.21 1.75 21.28
N LYS A 18 -20.60 0.72 21.85
CA LYS A 18 -19.44 0.06 21.25
C LYS A 18 -19.93 -0.79 20.08
N HIS A 19 -19.88 -0.24 18.87
CA HIS A 19 -19.95 -1.05 17.66
C HIS A 19 -18.59 -1.69 17.47
N HIS A 20 -18.47 -2.98 17.82
CA HIS A 20 -17.39 -3.81 17.31
C HIS A 20 -17.61 -3.95 15.81
N VAL A 21 -16.95 -3.10 15.02
CA VAL A 21 -16.81 -3.34 13.58
C VAL A 21 -15.78 -4.44 13.43
N VAL A 22 -16.28 -5.65 13.16
CA VAL A 22 -15.46 -6.79 12.78
C VAL A 22 -15.00 -6.54 11.34
N LEU A 23 -13.70 -6.32 11.14
CA LEU A 23 -13.02 -6.21 9.83
C LEU A 23 -12.81 -7.61 9.22
N ASP A 24 -13.84 -8.46 9.20
CA ASP A 24 -13.78 -9.76 8.55
C ASP A 24 -14.65 -9.74 7.29
N ASP A 25 -14.04 -10.25 6.21
CA ASP A 25 -14.63 -10.53 4.89
C ASP A 25 -14.89 -9.34 3.95
N TRP A 26 -13.80 -8.69 3.50
CA TRP A 26 -13.82 -8.09 2.16
C TRP A 26 -13.83 -9.21 1.12
N VAL A 27 -15.02 -9.52 0.61
CA VAL A 27 -15.22 -10.35 -0.59
C VAL A 27 -15.23 -9.42 -1.80
N PRO A 28 -14.34 -9.58 -2.80
CA PRO A 28 -14.41 -8.77 -4.02
C PRO A 28 -15.76 -8.99 -4.71
N PRO A 29 -16.40 -7.93 -5.27
CA PRO A 29 -17.63 -8.13 -6.03
C PRO A 29 -17.36 -9.03 -7.23
N PRO A 30 -18.28 -9.97 -7.56
CA PRO A 30 -18.16 -10.76 -8.79
C PRO A 30 -18.17 -9.81 -9.98
N ASP A 31 -17.29 -10.08 -10.94
CA ASP A 31 -17.03 -9.29 -12.14
C ASP A 31 -18.24 -8.51 -12.63
N ALA A 32 -18.15 -7.18 -12.61
CA ALA A 32 -19.09 -6.31 -13.30
C ALA A 32 -18.97 -6.62 -14.80
N GLY A 33 -19.91 -7.44 -15.28
CA GLY A 33 -19.99 -7.88 -16.65
C GLY A 33 -19.80 -6.72 -17.62
N VAL A 34 -18.90 -6.95 -18.58
CA VAL A 34 -18.72 -6.14 -19.78
C VAL A 34 -20.10 -5.90 -20.39
N GLY A 35 -20.58 -4.66 -20.29
CA GLY A 35 -21.74 -4.20 -21.03
C GLY A 35 -21.42 -4.20 -22.52
N SER A 36 -21.84 -5.24 -23.22
CA SER A 36 -21.83 -5.30 -24.68
C SER A 36 -22.73 -4.20 -25.22
N GLY A 37 -22.13 -3.08 -25.63
CA GLY A 37 -22.79 -2.03 -26.37
C GLY A 37 -23.39 -2.55 -27.67
N GLY A 38 -24.57 -2.04 -28.00
CA GLY A 38 -25.35 -2.41 -29.17
C GLY A 38 -24.57 -2.26 -30.48
N ARG A 39 -24.76 -3.27 -31.34
CA ARG A 39 -24.30 -3.26 -32.73
C ARG A 39 -25.54 -3.14 -33.60
N GLU A 40 -25.67 -1.99 -34.25
CA GLU A 40 -26.69 -1.73 -35.26
C GLU A 40 -26.44 -2.59 -36.50
N ASP A 41 -27.56 -2.94 -37.14
CA ASP A 41 -27.74 -3.73 -38.36
C ASP A 41 -26.69 -3.54 -39.46
N ALA A 42 -26.19 -4.66 -39.97
CA ALA A 42 -26.01 -4.89 -41.42
C ALA A 42 -25.63 -6.35 -41.70
N GLY A 43 -26.40 -7.00 -42.57
CA GLY A 43 -25.89 -8.00 -43.52
C GLY A 43 -26.09 -9.48 -43.16
N GLU A 44 -27.16 -10.05 -43.72
CA GLU A 44 -27.31 -11.47 -44.05
C GLU A 44 -26.06 -12.08 -44.72
N GLU A 45 -25.64 -13.29 -44.28
CA GLU A 45 -25.30 -14.46 -45.12
C GLU A 45 -24.89 -15.70 -44.26
N PRO A 46 -24.88 -16.94 -44.81
CA PRO A 46 -25.58 -18.06 -44.19
C PRO A 46 -24.74 -19.15 -43.47
N LEU A 47 -25.46 -19.85 -42.58
CA LEU A 47 -25.39 -21.25 -42.13
C LEU A 47 -24.20 -22.13 -42.59
N VAL A 48 -23.49 -22.68 -41.61
CA VAL A 48 -22.73 -23.94 -41.72
C VAL A 48 -23.06 -24.85 -40.52
N PRO A 49 -23.31 -26.16 -40.71
CA PRO A 49 -23.76 -27.04 -39.64
C PRO A 49 -22.62 -27.75 -38.89
N GLY A 50 -22.79 -27.81 -37.56
CA GLY A 50 -22.62 -28.96 -36.67
C GLY A 50 -21.39 -29.88 -36.78
N VAL A 51 -20.64 -29.97 -35.67
CA VAL A 51 -20.05 -31.24 -35.20
C VAL A 51 -20.21 -31.33 -33.68
N ALA A 52 -20.96 -32.34 -33.24
CA ALA A 52 -21.01 -32.82 -31.88
C ALA A 52 -19.77 -33.70 -31.63
N GLY A 53 -19.11 -33.50 -30.49
CA GLY A 53 -18.00 -34.32 -30.01
C GLY A 53 -18.23 -34.67 -28.55
N ASP A 54 -18.64 -35.91 -28.35
CA ASP A 54 -18.90 -36.64 -27.11
C ASP A 54 -17.61 -37.38 -26.67
N GLY A 55 -17.47 -37.59 -25.36
CA GLY A 55 -16.71 -38.69 -24.78
C GLY A 55 -15.25 -38.43 -24.41
N GLY A 56 -14.89 -38.70 -23.15
CA GLY A 56 -13.49 -38.80 -22.75
C GLY A 56 -13.22 -38.82 -21.25
N GLU A 57 -13.84 -39.73 -20.50
CA GLU A 57 -13.34 -40.14 -19.17
C GLU A 57 -11.94 -40.78 -19.32
N SER A 58 -11.02 -40.50 -18.40
CA SER A 58 -9.90 -41.37 -18.06
C SER A 58 -9.30 -40.97 -16.71
N GLU A 59 -9.65 -41.73 -15.67
CA GLU A 59 -8.82 -41.97 -14.49
C GLU A 59 -7.44 -42.51 -14.92
N THR A 60 -6.38 -42.17 -14.20
CA THR A 60 -5.47 -43.18 -13.62
C THR A 60 -4.54 -42.55 -12.58
N ALA A 61 -4.45 -43.28 -11.48
CA ALA A 61 -3.58 -43.07 -10.33
C ALA A 61 -2.08 -43.03 -10.69
N ARG A 62 -1.30 -42.38 -9.83
CA ARG A 62 0.06 -42.84 -9.49
C ARG A 62 0.43 -42.40 -8.07
N ASP A 63 0.38 -43.41 -7.21
CA ASP A 63 1.02 -43.56 -5.92
C ASP A 63 2.56 -43.52 -6.09
N GLY A 64 3.29 -43.02 -5.09
CA GLY A 64 4.71 -42.69 -5.22
C GLY A 64 5.41 -42.42 -3.90
N VAL A 65 5.39 -43.42 -3.01
CA VAL A 65 6.25 -43.58 -1.83
C VAL A 65 7.75 -43.59 -2.19
N ARG A 66 8.58 -42.76 -1.52
CA ARG A 66 10.01 -42.98 -1.21
C ARG A 66 10.33 -42.18 0.06
N ASP A 67 10.51 -42.80 1.21
CA ASP A 67 11.65 -43.58 1.73
C ASP A 67 12.72 -42.71 2.42
N ALA A 68 13.13 -43.21 3.59
CA ALA A 68 13.89 -42.55 4.63
C ALA A 68 15.40 -42.54 4.32
N GLY A 69 16.11 -41.58 4.92
CA GLY A 69 17.56 -41.48 4.89
C GLY A 69 18.04 -40.69 6.10
N ASP A 70 18.13 -41.39 7.22
CA ASP A 70 18.91 -41.07 8.42
C ASP A 70 20.39 -41.23 8.06
N GLU A 71 21.25 -40.23 8.30
CA GLU A 71 22.66 -40.47 8.68
C GLU A 71 23.20 -39.29 9.51
N ALA A 72 23.66 -39.64 10.70
CA ALA A 72 24.43 -38.83 11.62
C ALA A 72 25.94 -38.97 11.34
N GLY A 73 26.69 -37.92 11.67
CA GLY A 73 28.15 -37.86 11.69
C GLY A 73 28.57 -36.42 11.40
N GLY A 74 29.37 -35.72 12.20
CA GLY A 74 30.44 -36.15 13.07
C GLY A 74 31.65 -35.26 12.77
N GLU A 75 32.39 -34.92 13.81
CA GLU A 75 33.77 -34.40 13.83
C GLU A 75 34.05 -32.89 13.81
N GLU A 76 34.81 -32.56 14.86
CA GLU A 76 35.50 -31.35 15.22
C GLU A 76 36.68 -31.10 14.28
N ALA A 77 37.01 -29.82 14.04
CA ALA A 77 38.37 -29.40 13.77
C ALA A 77 38.55 -27.92 14.14
N GLU A 78 39.27 -27.72 15.24
CA GLU A 78 40.01 -26.49 15.53
C GLU A 78 41.12 -26.33 14.49
N ASP A 79 41.30 -25.16 13.86
CA ASP A 79 42.64 -24.65 13.60
C ASP A 79 42.66 -23.13 13.33
N SER A 80 43.60 -22.52 14.03
CA SER A 80 44.14 -21.17 14.00
C SER A 80 44.55 -20.70 12.60
N SER A 81 44.30 -19.44 12.28
CA SER A 81 45.37 -18.60 11.70
C SER A 81 45.05 -17.11 11.88
N GLU A 82 45.92 -16.46 12.63
CA GLU A 82 46.12 -15.01 12.63
C GLU A 82 46.77 -14.63 11.29
N GLY A 83 46.21 -13.62 10.61
CA GLY A 83 46.73 -13.10 9.35
C GLY A 83 46.26 -11.67 9.12
N GLU A 84 47.10 -10.73 9.56
CA GLU A 84 47.02 -9.30 9.26
C GLU A 84 46.92 -9.02 7.75
N ALA A 85 45.90 -8.24 7.36
CA ALA A 85 45.99 -7.22 6.33
C ALA A 85 44.75 -6.32 6.48
N GLY A 86 44.93 -5.16 7.12
CA GLY A 86 43.89 -4.15 7.22
C GLY A 86 43.51 -3.65 5.82
N PRO A 87 42.23 -3.71 5.42
CA PRO A 87 41.80 -3.06 4.19
C PRO A 87 41.90 -1.55 4.39
N GLU A 88 42.62 -0.91 3.49
CA GLU A 88 42.62 0.54 3.32
C GLU A 88 41.16 1.00 3.24
N ALA A 89 40.81 1.93 4.13
CA ALA A 89 39.54 2.64 4.10
C ALA A 89 39.47 3.38 2.76
N GLY A 90 38.84 2.74 1.78
CA GLY A 90 38.44 3.38 0.54
C GLY A 90 37.52 4.53 0.91
N GLU A 91 37.87 5.72 0.46
CA GLU A 91 37.00 6.88 0.47
C GLU A 91 35.70 6.49 -0.26
N GLU A 92 34.67 6.18 0.52
CA GLU A 92 33.31 5.99 0.04
C GLU A 92 32.90 7.30 -0.63
N GLY A 93 32.87 7.27 -1.96
CA GLY A 93 32.45 8.41 -2.75
C GLY A 93 31.03 8.80 -2.34
N GLU A 94 30.90 10.01 -1.83
CA GLU A 94 29.65 10.68 -1.44
C GLU A 94 28.78 11.01 -2.68
N GLY A 95 28.57 10.03 -3.56
CA GLY A 95 27.58 10.07 -4.64
C GLY A 95 26.24 9.59 -4.13
N GLY A 96 25.75 10.16 -3.01
CA GLY A 96 24.41 9.87 -2.52
C GLY A 96 23.41 10.28 -3.59
N VAL A 97 22.68 9.31 -4.14
CA VAL A 97 21.60 9.58 -5.10
C VAL A 97 20.53 10.35 -4.33
N GLU A 98 20.48 11.67 -4.52
CA GLU A 98 19.49 12.52 -3.86
C GLU A 98 18.09 12.07 -4.31
N ALA A 99 17.22 11.80 -3.35
CA ALA A 99 15.84 11.42 -3.63
C ALA A 99 15.19 12.51 -4.50
N PRO A 100 14.37 12.15 -5.50
CA PRO A 100 13.60 13.15 -6.22
C PRO A 100 12.78 13.97 -5.22
N ALA A 101 12.92 15.30 -5.28
CA ALA A 101 12.19 16.18 -4.40
C ALA A 101 10.69 15.96 -4.58
N MET A 102 9.98 15.67 -3.49
CA MET A 102 8.54 15.62 -3.51
C MET A 102 7.97 17.00 -3.85
N PRO A 103 6.83 17.09 -4.56
CA PRO A 103 6.18 18.36 -4.86
C PRO A 103 5.96 19.19 -3.59
N ASP A 104 6.07 20.51 -3.73
CA ASP A 104 5.76 21.43 -2.63
C ASP A 104 4.37 21.15 -2.06
N GLY A 105 4.30 21.05 -0.72
CA GLY A 105 3.04 20.76 0.00
C GLY A 105 2.71 19.27 0.14
N TYR A 106 3.48 18.36 -0.46
CA TYR A 106 3.30 16.93 -0.24
C TYR A 106 3.71 16.56 1.20
N GLY A 107 2.87 15.80 1.91
CA GLY A 107 3.09 15.46 3.32
C GLY A 107 2.86 16.62 4.30
N VAL A 108 2.57 17.82 3.81
CA VAL A 108 2.24 18.98 4.66
C VAL A 108 0.78 18.88 5.06
N VAL A 109 0.56 18.78 6.37
CA VAL A 109 -0.78 18.87 6.97
C VAL A 109 -0.99 20.31 7.40
N GLU A 110 -1.92 21.00 6.75
CA GLU A 110 -2.27 22.36 7.11
C GLU A 110 -2.93 22.41 8.50
N ARG A 111 -2.69 23.50 9.23
CA ARG A 111 -3.34 23.77 10.50
C ARG A 111 -4.29 24.97 10.39
N ALA A 112 -5.42 24.88 11.05
CA ALA A 112 -6.35 25.99 11.21
C ALA A 112 -5.80 27.03 12.21
N ASP A 113 -6.44 28.19 12.29
CA ASP A 113 -6.04 29.30 13.18
C ASP A 113 -6.04 28.91 14.67
N ASP A 114 -6.85 27.92 15.05
CA ASP A 114 -6.93 27.38 16.41
C ASP A 114 -5.86 26.30 16.71
N GLY A 115 -4.99 26.01 15.75
CA GLY A 115 -3.90 25.02 15.86
C GLY A 115 -4.34 23.58 15.60
N THR A 116 -5.62 23.33 15.31
CA THR A 116 -6.09 21.99 14.91
C THR A 116 -5.67 21.68 13.47
N VAL A 117 -5.60 20.39 13.13
CA VAL A 117 -5.38 19.95 11.75
C VAL A 117 -6.56 20.39 10.88
N ALA A 118 -6.29 21.17 9.84
CA ALA A 118 -7.30 21.58 8.88
C ALA A 118 -7.66 20.40 7.99
N VAL A 119 -8.93 19.99 8.02
CA VAL A 119 -9.44 18.92 7.15
C VAL A 119 -9.70 19.47 5.74
N PRO A 120 -9.02 18.96 4.70
CA PRO A 120 -9.24 19.38 3.32
C PRO A 120 -10.69 19.18 2.88
N ALA A 121 -11.16 19.95 1.91
CA ALA A 121 -12.53 19.81 1.40
C ALA A 121 -12.77 18.41 0.80
N GLU A 122 -11.74 17.83 0.18
CA GLU A 122 -11.71 16.51 -0.43
C GLU A 122 -11.84 15.35 0.57
N ASN A 123 -11.73 15.65 1.87
CA ASN A 123 -11.96 14.71 2.98
C ASN A 123 -13.15 15.10 3.85
N ARG A 124 -13.99 16.03 3.39
CA ARG A 124 -15.29 16.38 4.01
C ARG A 124 -16.46 16.00 3.13
N GLU A 125 -16.27 16.09 1.83
CA GLU A 125 -17.32 15.90 0.83
C GLU A 125 -16.79 15.04 -0.30
N ARG A 126 -17.67 14.25 -0.94
CA ARG A 126 -17.30 13.44 -2.11
C ARG A 126 -16.99 14.33 -3.31
N GLY A 127 -15.73 14.73 -3.41
CA GLY A 127 -15.19 15.48 -4.54
C GLY A 127 -14.68 14.57 -5.67
N THR A 128 -14.05 15.22 -6.65
CA THR A 128 -13.31 14.52 -7.70
C THR A 128 -12.15 13.74 -7.10
N ARG A 129 -11.97 12.50 -7.55
CA ARG A 129 -10.81 11.69 -7.18
C ARG A 129 -9.52 12.43 -7.57
N PRO A 130 -8.47 12.46 -6.71
CA PRO A 130 -7.23 13.10 -7.08
C PRO A 130 -6.62 12.51 -8.36
N GLY A 131 -5.96 13.38 -9.13
CA GLY A 131 -5.33 13.04 -10.39
C GLY A 131 -4.09 12.15 -10.24
N PRO A 132 -3.55 11.62 -11.35
CA PRO A 132 -2.34 10.80 -11.35
C PRO A 132 -1.09 11.58 -10.92
N GLU A 133 -1.06 12.90 -11.04
CA GLU A 133 0.15 13.73 -10.88
C GLU A 133 0.75 13.58 -9.47
N SER A 134 -0.08 13.58 -8.41
CA SER A 134 0.41 13.38 -7.05
C SER A 134 0.85 11.94 -6.78
N ALA A 135 0.30 10.97 -7.51
CA ALA A 135 0.70 9.57 -7.41
C ALA A 135 1.99 9.26 -8.19
N GLU A 136 2.27 10.00 -9.27
CA GLU A 136 3.54 9.91 -10.01
C GLU A 136 4.73 10.39 -9.16
N ALA A 137 4.59 11.52 -8.46
CA ALA A 137 5.61 12.00 -7.53
C ALA A 137 5.97 10.95 -6.46
N LEU A 138 4.94 10.36 -5.86
CA LEU A 138 5.08 9.25 -4.91
C LEU A 138 5.78 8.04 -5.54
N ALA A 139 5.44 7.69 -6.78
CA ALA A 139 6.05 6.59 -7.50
C ALA A 139 7.56 6.82 -7.73
N HIS A 140 7.96 8.04 -8.09
CA HIS A 140 9.37 8.40 -8.23
C HIS A 140 10.14 8.25 -6.91
N ALA A 141 9.59 8.77 -5.80
CA ALA A 141 10.22 8.62 -4.49
C ALA A 141 10.33 7.15 -4.07
N LEU A 142 9.26 6.35 -4.26
CA LEU A 142 9.28 4.92 -3.97
C LEU A 142 10.34 4.17 -4.79
N LEU A 143 10.45 4.43 -6.09
CA LEU A 143 11.47 3.79 -6.94
C LEU A 143 12.89 4.17 -6.50
N ALA A 144 13.13 5.43 -6.13
CA ALA A 144 14.42 5.87 -5.62
C ALA A 144 14.77 5.16 -4.30
N ALA A 145 13.82 5.06 -3.37
CA ALA A 145 14.01 4.33 -2.11
C ALA A 145 14.31 2.84 -2.33
N ILE A 146 13.61 2.18 -3.25
CA ILE A 146 13.88 0.79 -3.61
C ILE A 146 15.27 0.66 -4.25
N ALA A 147 15.65 1.54 -5.19
CA ALA A 147 16.95 1.51 -5.84
C ALA A 147 18.11 1.71 -4.85
N ALA A 148 17.93 2.59 -3.87
CA ALA A 148 18.92 2.84 -2.84
C ALA A 148 18.92 1.78 -1.72
N GLY A 149 17.87 0.97 -1.60
CA GLY A 149 17.66 0.12 -0.42
C GLY A 149 17.46 0.94 0.86
N ASP A 150 17.01 2.20 0.73
CA ASP A 150 16.79 3.13 1.84
C ASP A 150 15.31 3.57 1.86
N PRO A 151 14.47 2.91 2.70
CA PRO A 151 13.06 3.30 2.81
C PRO A 151 12.86 4.70 3.40
N GLY A 152 13.86 5.25 4.12
CA GLY A 152 13.81 6.58 4.70
C GLY A 152 13.64 7.67 3.64
N MET A 153 14.19 7.48 2.44
CA MET A 153 14.05 8.40 1.29
C MET A 153 12.59 8.61 0.86
N ALA A 154 11.72 7.64 1.11
CA ALA A 154 10.32 7.69 0.67
C ALA A 154 9.32 7.59 1.82
N VAL A 155 9.74 7.72 3.08
CA VAL A 155 8.81 7.64 4.24
C VAL A 155 7.74 8.74 4.20
N GLY A 156 8.04 9.88 3.55
CA GLY A 156 7.08 10.97 3.32
C GLY A 156 5.92 10.61 2.39
N THR A 157 6.03 9.50 1.64
CA THR A 157 4.94 8.97 0.80
C THR A 157 3.89 8.20 1.59
N VAL A 158 4.23 7.76 2.81
CA VAL A 158 3.29 7.10 3.72
C VAL A 158 2.34 8.15 4.31
N PHE A 159 1.08 7.78 4.50
CA PHE A 159 0.05 8.70 4.99
C PHE A 159 0.52 9.51 6.23
N PRO A 160 0.34 10.85 6.24
CA PRO A 160 0.90 11.70 7.30
C PRO A 160 0.30 11.38 8.66
N LEU A 161 1.15 11.38 9.71
CA LEU A 161 0.72 11.04 11.07
C LEU A 161 -0.41 11.95 11.56
N GLU A 162 -0.25 13.27 11.42
CA GLU A 162 -1.24 14.24 11.91
C GLU A 162 -2.61 14.08 11.21
N ALA A 163 -2.61 13.79 9.91
CA ALA A 163 -3.84 13.46 9.19
C ALA A 163 -4.43 12.12 9.62
N PHE A 164 -3.57 11.11 9.88
CA PHE A 164 -3.99 9.78 10.32
C PHE A 164 -4.73 9.81 11.66
N GLU A 165 -4.25 10.62 12.60
CA GLU A 165 -4.86 10.78 13.92
C GLU A 165 -6.27 11.38 13.85
N VAL A 166 -6.53 12.26 12.89
CA VAL A 166 -7.87 12.84 12.69
C VAL A 166 -8.77 11.90 11.88
N LEU A 167 -8.20 11.17 10.91
CA LEU A 167 -8.96 10.33 10.00
C LEU A 167 -9.43 9.02 10.65
N LYS A 168 -8.67 8.43 11.59
CA LYS A 168 -8.96 7.09 12.13
C LYS A 168 -9.77 7.10 13.42
N ASP A 169 -10.76 6.22 13.47
CA ASP A 169 -11.49 5.85 14.70
C ASP A 169 -10.80 4.67 15.39
N LEU A 170 -9.58 4.90 15.86
CA LEU A 170 -8.78 3.89 16.57
C LEU A 170 -8.43 4.37 17.98
N PRO A 171 -8.27 3.46 18.96
CA PRO A 171 -7.84 3.83 20.30
C PRO A 171 -6.46 4.49 20.35
N ASP A 172 -5.55 4.10 19.45
CA ASP A 172 -4.20 4.64 19.33
C ASP A 172 -3.77 4.68 17.84
N PRO A 173 -4.20 5.73 17.10
CA PRO A 173 -3.86 5.88 15.70
C PRO A 173 -2.34 6.04 15.47
N ALA A 174 -1.64 6.72 16.38
CA ALA A 174 -0.21 6.96 16.27
C ALA A 174 0.60 5.67 16.31
N ALA A 175 0.32 4.78 17.27
CA ALA A 175 0.99 3.49 17.35
C ALA A 175 0.68 2.61 16.13
N TYR A 176 -0.55 2.67 15.60
CA TYR A 176 -0.89 1.95 14.37
C TYR A 176 -0.11 2.51 13.17
N ARG A 177 -0.03 3.83 13.03
CA ARG A 177 0.72 4.50 11.96
C ARG A 177 2.21 4.15 12.01
N GLN A 178 2.80 4.07 13.19
CA GLN A 178 4.19 3.62 13.36
C GLN A 178 4.39 2.17 12.87
N ARG A 179 3.43 1.28 13.14
CA ARG A 179 3.47 -0.08 12.58
C ARG A 179 3.35 -0.08 11.06
N MET A 180 2.49 0.76 10.48
CA MET A 180 2.38 0.91 9.02
C MET A 180 3.70 1.33 8.38
N VAL A 181 4.42 2.27 8.99
CA VAL A 181 5.75 2.67 8.49
C VAL A 181 6.75 1.54 8.56
N ARG A 182 6.79 0.79 9.67
CA ARG A 182 7.67 -0.37 9.75
C ARG A 182 7.34 -1.41 8.68
N TRP A 183 6.06 -1.66 8.43
CA TRP A 183 5.65 -2.58 7.36
C TRP A 183 6.04 -2.08 5.98
N TYR A 184 5.89 -0.78 5.73
CA TYR A 184 6.34 -0.12 4.52
C TYR A 184 7.86 -0.27 4.31
N GLU A 185 8.66 -0.06 5.36
CA GLU A 185 10.12 -0.27 5.32
C GLU A 185 10.46 -1.73 4.96
N GLU A 186 9.80 -2.70 5.61
CA GLU A 186 9.95 -4.13 5.29
C GLU A 186 9.55 -4.44 3.84
N ASP A 187 8.48 -3.82 3.32
CA ASP A 187 8.01 -4.01 1.94
C ASP A 187 8.98 -3.40 0.92
N VAL A 188 9.55 -2.21 1.19
CA VAL A 188 10.56 -1.60 0.32
C VAL A 188 11.79 -2.49 0.22
N GLN A 189 12.25 -3.05 1.34
CA GLN A 189 13.38 -3.97 1.32
C GLN A 189 13.06 -5.28 0.60
N ALA A 190 11.86 -5.83 0.80
CA ALA A 190 11.43 -7.02 0.06
C ALA A 190 11.38 -6.77 -1.46
N GLU A 191 10.95 -5.59 -1.90
CA GLU A 191 10.97 -5.22 -3.32
C GLU A 191 12.40 -5.03 -3.84
N ARG A 192 13.32 -4.44 -3.06
CA ARG A 192 14.74 -4.34 -3.41
C ARG A 192 15.37 -5.72 -3.55
N GLU A 193 15.15 -6.62 -2.60
CA GLU A 193 15.62 -8.01 -2.67
C GLU A 193 15.06 -8.75 -3.89
N ARG A 194 13.77 -8.57 -4.18
CA ARG A 194 13.08 -9.21 -5.31
C ARG A 194 13.59 -8.72 -6.68
N ILE A 195 13.84 -7.41 -6.81
CA ILE A 195 14.35 -6.80 -8.04
C ILE A 195 15.85 -7.09 -8.20
N GLY A 196 16.56 -7.20 -7.07
CA GLY A 196 18.01 -7.29 -6.99
C GLY A 196 18.67 -5.90 -7.00
N GLU A 197 20.00 -5.91 -7.00
CA GLU A 197 20.77 -4.69 -7.25
C GLU A 197 20.47 -4.20 -8.68
N ALA A 198 19.93 -2.99 -8.76
CA ALA A 198 19.74 -2.24 -9.99
C ALA A 198 20.37 -0.87 -9.80
N ASP A 199 21.16 -0.45 -10.79
CA ASP A 199 21.82 0.86 -10.80
C ASP A 199 20.79 1.97 -11.07
N ASP A 200 19.73 1.64 -11.82
CA ASP A 200 18.66 2.57 -12.16
C ASP A 200 17.27 1.90 -12.13
N LEU A 201 16.31 2.56 -11.47
CA LEU A 201 14.89 2.23 -11.48
C LEU A 201 14.08 3.39 -12.07
N THR A 202 13.79 3.29 -13.36
CA THR A 202 13.07 4.36 -14.08
C THR A 202 11.56 4.13 -14.06
N PHE A 203 10.80 5.16 -13.72
CA PHE A 203 9.34 5.17 -13.81
C PHE A 203 8.86 5.01 -15.27
N ASP A 204 7.90 4.10 -15.51
CA ASP A 204 7.20 3.99 -16.79
C ASP A 204 5.76 4.53 -16.71
N ARG A 205 4.96 4.00 -15.78
CA ARG A 205 3.59 4.47 -15.52
C ARG A 205 3.07 3.96 -14.18
N LEU A 206 2.11 4.69 -13.62
CA LEU A 206 1.25 4.19 -12.55
C LEU A 206 -0.15 3.90 -13.10
N GLN A 207 -0.66 2.70 -12.83
CA GLN A 207 -2.03 2.34 -13.12
C GLN A 207 -2.80 2.17 -11.80
N PHE A 208 -3.81 3.01 -11.60
CA PHE A 208 -4.76 2.81 -10.51
C PHE A 208 -5.53 1.51 -10.70
N GLY A 209 -5.70 0.77 -9.60
CA GLY A 209 -6.59 -0.38 -9.58
C GLY A 209 -8.04 0.05 -9.30
N TYR A 210 -8.71 -0.67 -8.39
CA TYR A 210 -10.07 -0.34 -8.01
C TYR A 210 -10.10 0.85 -7.07
N CYS A 211 -10.78 1.92 -7.48
CA CYS A 211 -10.92 3.13 -6.67
C CYS A 211 -12.34 3.34 -6.17
N THR A 212 -12.47 3.55 -4.87
CA THR A 212 -13.72 3.85 -4.19
C THR A 212 -13.61 5.07 -3.31
N TRP A 213 -14.73 5.77 -3.21
CA TRP A 213 -14.97 6.66 -2.09
C TRP A 213 -15.37 5.81 -0.88
N GLN A 214 -14.70 6.05 0.22
CA GLN A 214 -14.99 5.49 1.53
C GLN A 214 -15.77 6.53 2.31
N ASP A 215 -16.98 6.18 2.72
CA ASP A 215 -17.82 7.04 3.56
C ASP A 215 -17.32 7.04 5.01
N GLU A 216 -17.83 7.96 5.82
CA GLU A 216 -17.56 7.98 7.26
C GLU A 216 -17.90 6.64 7.92
N HIS A 217 -17.11 6.25 8.92
CA HIS A 217 -17.25 5.01 9.69
C HIS A 217 -17.07 3.70 8.91
N THR A 218 -16.72 3.74 7.62
CA THR A 218 -16.20 2.56 6.93
C THR A 218 -14.73 2.36 7.32
N GLU A 219 -14.27 1.11 7.40
CA GLU A 219 -12.86 0.76 7.66
C GLU A 219 -12.24 1.39 8.93
N GLY A 220 -13.08 1.72 9.91
CA GLY A 220 -12.65 2.35 11.16
C GLY A 220 -12.16 3.79 10.98
N ASN A 221 -12.82 4.57 10.13
CA ASN A 221 -12.47 5.98 9.87
C ASN A 221 -13.55 6.94 10.37
N LEU A 222 -13.15 8.12 10.83
CA LEU A 222 -14.02 9.24 11.19
C LEU A 222 -14.33 10.16 10.01
N LEU A 223 -13.44 10.20 9.02
CA LEU A 223 -13.55 11.06 7.85
C LEU A 223 -13.59 10.23 6.57
N PRO A 224 -14.30 10.71 5.53
CA PRO A 224 -14.33 10.04 4.25
C PRO A 224 -13.08 10.34 3.40
N TYR A 225 -12.79 9.48 2.42
CA TYR A 225 -11.66 9.63 1.49
C TYR A 225 -11.84 8.76 0.24
N TRP A 226 -11.10 9.08 -0.81
CA TRP A 226 -10.82 8.18 -1.92
C TRP A 226 -9.75 7.16 -1.54
N SER A 227 -10.02 5.89 -1.80
CA SER A 227 -9.10 4.76 -1.71
C SER A 227 -8.92 4.15 -3.09
N CYS A 228 -7.69 3.81 -3.49
CA CYS A 228 -7.41 2.98 -4.66
C CYS A 228 -6.60 1.75 -4.26
N ARG A 229 -7.08 0.55 -4.59
CA ARG A 229 -6.47 -0.73 -4.21
C ARG A 229 -5.88 -1.46 -5.42
N HIS A 230 -4.85 -2.27 -5.17
CA HIS A 230 -4.16 -3.09 -6.18
C HIS A 230 -3.60 -2.25 -7.34
N ASN A 231 -2.99 -1.11 -7.02
CA ASN A 231 -2.38 -0.23 -8.01
C ASN A 231 -1.10 -0.87 -8.54
N LYS A 232 -0.79 -0.67 -9.81
CA LYS A 232 0.39 -1.24 -10.46
C LYS A 232 1.34 -0.13 -10.88
N LEU A 233 2.52 -0.14 -10.28
CA LEU A 233 3.65 0.69 -10.68
C LEU A 233 4.51 -0.10 -11.66
N TYR A 234 4.54 0.36 -12.90
CA TYR A 234 5.39 -0.17 -13.94
C TYR A 234 6.68 0.66 -13.98
N ALA A 235 7.81 -0.01 -14.01
CA ALA A 235 9.13 0.60 -14.05
C ALA A 235 10.10 -0.26 -14.86
N ARG A 236 11.32 0.24 -15.07
CA ARG A 236 12.43 -0.56 -15.61
C ARG A 236 13.60 -0.59 -14.65
N ALA A 237 14.11 -1.80 -14.39
CA ALA A 237 15.35 -2.06 -13.68
C ALA A 237 16.44 -2.40 -14.70
N ASP A 238 17.38 -1.48 -14.92
CA ASP A 238 18.41 -1.60 -15.97
C ASP A 238 17.81 -1.95 -17.35
N GLY A 239 16.69 -1.30 -17.69
CA GLY A 239 15.95 -1.54 -18.93
C GLY A 239 15.02 -2.76 -18.94
N ARG A 240 15.06 -3.64 -17.91
CA ARG A 240 14.15 -4.79 -17.80
C ARG A 240 12.83 -4.35 -17.16
N PRO A 241 11.67 -4.69 -17.74
CA PRO A 241 10.39 -4.31 -17.16
C PRO A 241 10.20 -4.99 -15.81
N VAL A 242 9.85 -4.20 -14.79
CA VAL A 242 9.43 -4.67 -13.48
C VAL A 242 8.06 -4.10 -13.15
N THR A 243 7.32 -4.80 -12.30
CA THR A 243 6.06 -4.32 -11.76
C THR A 243 6.09 -4.44 -10.25
N ILE A 244 5.66 -3.39 -9.59
CA ILE A 244 5.49 -3.29 -8.13
C ILE A 244 4.00 -3.05 -7.88
N GLU A 245 3.42 -3.80 -6.96
CA GLU A 245 2.05 -3.53 -6.52
C GLU A 245 2.08 -2.54 -5.35
N ILE A 246 1.26 -1.50 -5.42
CA ILE A 246 0.95 -0.64 -4.27
C ILE A 246 -0.46 -1.04 -3.81
N HIS A 247 -0.51 -1.77 -2.69
CA HIS A 247 -1.72 -2.43 -2.23
C HIS A 247 -2.86 -1.44 -1.94
N ALA A 248 -2.56 -0.31 -1.30
CA ALA A 248 -3.55 0.72 -0.99
C ALA A 248 -2.97 2.14 -1.04
N LEU A 249 -3.61 2.99 -1.85
CA LEU A 249 -3.45 4.44 -1.85
C LEU A 249 -4.70 5.08 -1.24
N ILE A 250 -4.52 6.11 -0.42
CA ILE A 250 -5.61 6.95 0.12
C ILE A 250 -5.28 8.42 -0.05
N ASN A 251 -6.28 9.29 -0.16
CA ASN A 251 -6.03 10.73 -0.34
C ASN A 251 -6.12 11.53 0.97
N TRP A 252 -5.31 12.58 1.04
CA TRP A 252 -5.53 13.73 1.92
C TRP A 252 -5.44 15.00 1.06
N GLY A 253 -6.55 15.73 0.98
CA GLY A 253 -6.71 16.79 -0.02
C GLY A 253 -6.60 16.23 -1.43
N THR A 254 -5.78 16.89 -2.25
CA THR A 254 -5.52 16.51 -3.65
C THR A 254 -4.34 15.54 -3.80
N ASN A 255 -3.74 15.07 -2.70
CA ASN A 255 -2.55 14.22 -2.74
C ASN A 255 -2.88 12.77 -2.38
N TRP A 256 -2.37 11.84 -3.18
CA TRP A 256 -2.35 10.41 -2.87
C TRP A 256 -1.21 10.07 -1.93
N TYR A 257 -1.41 9.11 -1.02
CA TYR A 257 -0.40 8.57 -0.13
C TYR A 257 -0.52 7.05 -0.02
N ILE A 258 0.60 6.38 0.29
CA ILE A 258 0.61 4.94 0.56
C ILE A 258 0.06 4.68 1.96
N ALA A 259 -1.02 3.91 2.02
CA ALA A 259 -1.47 3.27 3.25
C ALA A 259 -0.79 1.90 3.43
N HIS A 260 -0.70 1.12 2.35
CA HIS A 260 -0.03 -0.18 2.34
C HIS A 260 0.71 -0.38 1.02
N LEU A 261 2.00 -0.69 1.08
CA LEU A 261 2.78 -1.08 -0.09
C LEU A 261 2.51 -2.56 -0.41
N GLY A 262 2.80 -3.45 0.54
CA GLY A 262 2.50 -4.88 0.46
C GLY A 262 1.14 -5.27 1.07
N PRO A 263 0.88 -6.58 1.26
CA PRO A 263 -0.36 -7.09 1.84
C PRO A 263 -0.66 -6.51 3.22
N VAL A 264 -1.95 -6.28 3.54
CA VAL A 264 -2.35 -5.80 4.87
C VAL A 264 -2.00 -6.84 5.94
N ARG A 265 -1.23 -6.41 6.93
CA ARG A 265 -0.81 -7.22 8.09
C ARG A 265 -1.72 -6.91 9.29
N ARG A 266 -1.94 -7.89 10.16
CA ARG A 266 -2.77 -7.79 11.38
C ARG A 266 -1.90 -7.60 12.61
#